data_AF-A0A1X3P5D9-F1
#
_entry.id   AF-A0A1X3P5D9-F1
#
_cell.length_a   1.000
_cell.length_b   1.000
_cell.length_c   1.000
_cell.angle_alpha   90.00
_cell.angle_beta   90.00
_cell.angle_gamma   90.00
#
_symmetry.space_group_name_H-M   'P 1'
#
loop_
_entity.id
_entity.type
_entity.pdbx_description
1 polymer ?
#
loop_
_entity_poly.entity_id
_entity_poly.type
_entity_poly.pdbx_seq_one_letter_code
_entity_poly.pdbx_strand_id
1 'polypeptide(L)'
;MKKISDANQLLFLSGVVIGGMDAIITSLVSHQARRVSRSKQMTKKYLQASEVPTPKGRAISPTEFSRAVKYMKALGGPVAVKPSSGRAGKGISTAVRTEGELRQAWQRAMASRSATSDSKYQMIVEEHHPGVDLRVYVVGEQVAGAIVRVPFYVVGDGVSTVGELAETEIARRQDNAYLRPRQPKVTDDFLAPVGLSTRMCRRPGRCVASPRSATPPAAEASPWT
;
A
#
# COMPACT_ATOMS: atom_id res chain seq x y z
N MET A 1 -7.16 -31.57 7.50
CA MET A 1 -6.01 -31.72 6.58
C MET A 1 -6.20 -30.79 5.39
N LYS A 2 -5.15 -30.06 4.98
CA LYS A 2 -5.16 -29.28 3.73
C LYS A 2 -5.10 -30.27 2.56
N LYS A 3 -5.93 -30.12 1.52
CA LYS A 3 -5.85 -30.96 0.31
C LYS A 3 -4.54 -30.67 -0.44
N ILE A 4 -3.82 -31.71 -0.84
CA ILE A 4 -2.68 -31.62 -1.75
C ILE A 4 -3.22 -31.22 -3.13
N SER A 5 -2.55 -30.28 -3.80
CA SER A 5 -2.93 -29.77 -5.12
C SER A 5 -1.68 -29.53 -5.97
N ASP A 6 -1.83 -29.22 -7.26
CA ASP A 6 -0.70 -28.90 -8.17
C ASP A 6 0.11 -27.66 -7.72
N ALA A 7 -0.43 -26.87 -6.80
CA ALA A 7 0.26 -25.78 -6.14
C ALA A 7 1.29 -26.28 -5.09
N ASN A 8 1.32 -27.57 -4.80
CA ASN A 8 2.29 -28.21 -3.91
C ASN A 8 3.37 -28.89 -4.76
N GLN A 9 4.49 -28.20 -4.94
CA GLN A 9 5.57 -28.64 -5.82
C GLN A 9 6.80 -29.04 -5.02
N LEU A 10 7.51 -30.07 -5.48
CA LEU A 10 8.86 -30.41 -5.01
C LEU A 10 9.87 -29.93 -6.06
N LEU A 11 10.98 -29.37 -5.59
CA LEU A 11 12.08 -28.89 -6.41
C LEU A 11 13.23 -29.88 -6.32
N PHE A 12 13.75 -30.29 -7.47
CA PHE A 12 14.85 -31.25 -7.57
C PHE A 12 16.06 -30.60 -8.25
N LEU A 13 17.25 -30.96 -7.80
CA LEU A 13 18.52 -30.67 -8.47
C LEU A 13 19.30 -31.98 -8.59
N SER A 14 19.57 -32.42 -9.82
CA SER A 14 20.27 -33.69 -10.10
C SER A 14 19.67 -34.90 -9.38
N GLY A 15 18.33 -34.98 -9.33
CA GLY A 15 17.60 -36.08 -8.69
C GLY A 15 17.45 -35.96 -7.16
N VAL A 16 18.05 -34.95 -6.54
CA VAL A 16 17.96 -34.69 -5.09
C VAL A 16 16.88 -33.64 -4.82
N VAL A 17 15.99 -33.89 -3.85
CA VAL A 17 15.02 -32.89 -3.40
C VAL A 17 15.76 -31.75 -2.68
N ILE A 18 15.70 -30.55 -3.24
CA ILE A 18 16.31 -29.34 -2.66
C ILE A 18 15.29 -28.42 -1.97
N GLY A 19 13.99 -28.72 -2.09
CA GLY A 19 12.94 -27.96 -1.44
C GLY A 19 11.58 -28.17 -2.09
N GLY A 20 10.68 -27.22 -1.87
CA GLY A 20 9.35 -27.24 -2.46
C GLY A 20 8.62 -25.91 -2.33
N MET A 21 7.41 -25.87 -2.86
CA MET A 21 6.51 -24.72 -2.78
C MET A 21 5.12 -25.16 -2.31
N ASP A 22 4.52 -24.38 -1.42
CA ASP A 22 3.08 -24.41 -1.09
C ASP A 22 2.46 -23.13 -1.64
N ALA A 23 1.87 -23.23 -2.83
CA ALA A 23 1.43 -22.11 -3.65
C ALA A 23 2.57 -21.14 -3.98
N ILE A 24 2.60 -19.97 -3.32
CA ILE A 24 3.60 -18.92 -3.57
C ILE A 24 4.72 -18.89 -2.53
N ILE A 25 4.77 -19.87 -1.63
CA ILE A 25 5.67 -19.87 -0.47
C ILE A 25 6.61 -21.07 -0.59
N THR A 26 7.91 -20.80 -0.60
CA THR A 26 8.93 -21.85 -0.66
C THR A 26 9.14 -22.51 0.71
N SER A 27 9.63 -23.75 0.70
CA SER A 27 10.01 -24.50 1.91
C SER A 27 11.12 -23.83 2.72
N LEU A 28 11.84 -22.87 2.13
CA LEU A 28 12.89 -22.10 2.79
C LEU A 28 12.32 -21.01 3.71
N VAL A 29 11.06 -20.59 3.52
CA VAL A 29 10.44 -19.59 4.38
C VAL A 29 9.90 -20.26 5.65
N SER A 30 10.52 -19.95 6.79
CA SER A 30 10.13 -20.54 8.07
C SER A 30 8.68 -20.22 8.45
N HIS A 31 8.06 -21.12 9.21
CA HIS A 31 6.71 -20.91 9.73
C HIS A 31 6.61 -19.65 10.60
N GLN A 32 7.66 -19.34 11.36
CA GLN A 32 7.72 -18.11 12.17
C GLN A 32 7.73 -16.86 11.29
N ALA A 33 8.54 -16.82 10.23
CA ALA A 33 8.55 -15.70 9.28
C ALA A 33 7.16 -15.46 8.66
N ARG A 34 6.45 -16.54 8.31
CA ARG A 34 5.05 -16.47 7.81
C ARG A 34 4.09 -15.90 8.85
N ARG A 35 4.25 -16.23 10.13
CA ARG A 35 3.40 -15.70 11.21
C ARG A 35 3.69 -14.23 11.48
N VAL A 36 4.97 -13.86 11.55
CA VAL A 36 5.43 -12.49 11.78
C VAL A 36 4.93 -11.58 10.66
N SER A 37 5.17 -11.92 9.39
CA SER A 37 4.78 -11.09 8.23
C SER A 37 3.28 -10.84 8.10
N ARG A 38 2.45 -11.71 8.69
CA ARG A 38 0.97 -11.56 8.71
C ARG A 38 0.46 -10.65 9.83
N SER A 39 1.31 -10.28 10.79
CA SER A 39 0.98 -9.39 11.91
C SER A 39 1.83 -8.13 11.85
N LYS A 40 1.20 -6.99 11.54
CA LYS A 40 1.91 -5.69 11.45
C LYS A 40 2.67 -5.34 12.73
N GLN A 41 2.11 -5.71 13.89
CA GLN A 41 2.73 -5.47 15.19
C GLN A 41 3.96 -6.34 15.42
N MET A 42 3.89 -7.63 15.09
CA MET A 42 5.03 -8.53 15.22
C MET A 42 6.14 -8.13 14.25
N THR A 43 5.80 -7.88 12.98
CA THR A 43 6.76 -7.37 11.99
C THR A 43 7.49 -6.15 12.52
N LYS A 44 6.76 -5.15 13.04
CA LYS A 44 7.36 -3.95 13.60
C LYS A 44 8.34 -4.24 14.73
N LYS A 45 7.98 -5.13 15.67
CA LYS A 45 8.88 -5.52 16.77
C LYS A 45 10.18 -6.16 16.28
N TYR A 46 10.09 -7.07 15.31
CA TYR A 46 11.27 -7.69 14.71
C TYR A 46 12.15 -6.66 13.99
N LEU A 47 11.54 -5.77 13.20
CA LEU A 47 12.25 -4.69 12.52
C LEU A 47 12.97 -3.78 13.51
N GLN A 48 12.30 -3.38 14.60
CA GLN A 48 12.91 -2.55 15.65
C GLN A 48 14.06 -3.26 16.38
N ALA A 49 13.93 -4.54 16.67
CA ALA A 49 14.99 -5.34 17.30
C ALA A 49 16.21 -5.51 16.38
N SER A 50 16.01 -5.41 15.06
CA SER A 50 17.06 -5.38 14.04
C SER A 50 17.45 -3.97 13.62
N GLU A 51 17.10 -2.95 14.41
CA GLU A 51 17.46 -1.53 14.19
C GLU A 51 16.97 -0.95 12.87
N VAL A 52 15.99 -1.58 12.22
CA VAL A 52 15.36 -1.06 11.01
C VAL A 52 14.42 0.08 11.39
N PRO A 53 14.52 1.25 10.75
CA PRO A 53 13.62 2.38 11.01
C PRO A 53 12.16 1.98 10.81
N THR A 54 11.32 2.29 11.80
CA THR A 54 9.87 2.07 11.72
C THR A 54 9.12 3.30 12.20
N PRO A 55 7.94 3.61 11.62
CA PRO A 55 7.13 4.75 12.07
C PRO A 55 6.76 4.60 13.54
N LYS A 56 6.79 5.66 14.35
CA LYS A 56 6.29 5.57 15.73
C LYS A 56 4.79 5.35 15.69
N GLY A 57 4.29 4.47 16.55
CA GLY A 57 2.88 4.11 16.51
C GLY A 57 2.49 3.11 17.58
N ARG A 58 1.20 3.09 17.92
CA ARG A 58 0.61 2.25 18.95
C ARG A 58 -0.58 1.46 18.45
N ALA A 59 -0.73 0.27 19.02
CA ALA A 59 -1.96 -0.50 18.95
C ALA A 59 -2.91 0.00 20.04
N ILE A 60 -4.16 0.24 19.68
CA ILE A 60 -5.20 0.80 20.54
C ILE A 60 -6.46 -0.07 20.36
N SER A 61 -7.18 -0.34 21.45
CA SER A 61 -8.42 -1.09 21.38
C SER A 61 -9.44 -0.34 20.50
N PRO A 62 -10.24 -1.03 19.66
CA PRO A 62 -11.29 -0.40 18.88
C PRO A 62 -12.30 0.41 19.71
N THR A 63 -12.48 0.05 20.98
CA THR A 63 -13.36 0.72 21.95
C THR A 63 -12.75 1.99 22.56
N GLU A 64 -11.45 2.22 22.39
CA GLU A 64 -10.72 3.33 23.01
C GLU A 64 -10.43 4.47 22.01
N PHE A 65 -11.46 4.94 21.29
CA PHE A 65 -11.28 6.02 20.31
C PHE A 65 -10.69 7.30 20.93
N SER A 66 -11.08 7.65 22.15
CA SER A 66 -10.53 8.80 22.88
C SER A 66 -9.01 8.69 23.12
N ARG A 67 -8.49 7.47 23.32
CA ARG A 67 -7.05 7.20 23.43
C ARG A 67 -6.33 7.42 22.10
N ALA A 68 -6.97 7.04 20.99
CA ALA A 68 -6.45 7.31 19.64
C ALA A 68 -6.34 8.81 19.35
N VAL A 69 -7.35 9.60 19.75
CA VAL A 69 -7.32 11.07 19.61
C VAL A 69 -6.17 11.67 20.40
N LYS A 70 -6.02 11.31 21.68
CA LYS A 70 -4.91 11.79 22.53
C LYS A 70 -3.55 11.42 21.93
N TYR A 71 -3.41 10.20 21.42
CA TYR A 71 -2.17 9.73 20.83
C TYR A 71 -1.83 10.43 19.51
N MET A 72 -2.81 10.65 18.64
CA MET A 72 -2.64 11.43 17.41
C MET A 72 -2.13 12.85 17.73
N LYS A 73 -2.73 13.52 18.72
CA LYS A 73 -2.27 14.84 19.17
C LYS A 73 -0.84 14.81 19.71
N ALA A 74 -0.47 13.77 20.47
CA ALA A 74 0.88 13.61 21.00
C ALA A 74 1.95 13.34 19.93
N LEU A 75 1.59 12.75 18.78
CA LEU A 75 2.50 12.58 17.65
C LEU A 75 2.80 13.91 16.93
N GLY A 76 1.93 14.92 17.06
CA GLY A 76 2.18 16.28 16.53
C GLY A 76 2.16 16.41 15.00
N GLY A 77 1.81 15.36 14.26
CA GLY A 77 1.81 15.33 12.80
C GLY A 77 0.72 14.44 12.22
N PRO A 78 0.62 14.36 10.88
CA PRO A 78 -0.34 13.48 10.24
C PRO A 78 -0.09 12.01 10.63
N VAL A 79 -1.18 11.25 10.76
CA VAL A 79 -1.13 9.84 11.14
C VAL A 79 -1.70 8.93 10.05
N ALA A 80 -1.27 7.68 10.06
CA ALA A 80 -1.92 6.58 9.37
C ALA A 80 -2.71 5.74 10.38
N VAL A 81 -3.90 5.32 9.97
CA VAL A 81 -4.82 4.50 10.75
C VAL A 81 -5.06 3.22 9.97
N LYS A 82 -4.79 2.07 10.59
CA LYS A 82 -4.92 0.77 9.93
C LYS A 82 -5.33 -0.32 10.90
N PRO A 83 -6.05 -1.36 10.43
CA PRO A 83 -6.32 -2.52 11.25
C PRO A 83 -5.05 -3.35 11.46
N SER A 84 -4.88 -3.90 12.66
CA SER A 84 -3.75 -4.77 13.03
C SER A 84 -3.64 -5.99 12.12
N SER A 85 -4.77 -6.62 11.79
CA SER A 85 -4.92 -7.66 10.78
C SER A 85 -5.66 -7.12 9.56
N GLY A 86 -5.34 -7.63 8.37
CA GLY A 86 -5.98 -7.18 7.12
C GLY A 86 -5.02 -7.28 5.95
N ARG A 87 -5.57 -7.51 4.74
CA ARG A 87 -4.82 -7.69 3.49
C ARG A 87 -5.17 -6.59 2.48
N ALA A 88 -4.26 -6.38 1.53
CA ALA A 88 -4.48 -5.55 0.34
C ALA A 88 -4.92 -4.10 0.63
N GLY A 89 -4.45 -3.51 1.73
CA GLY A 89 -4.76 -2.11 2.06
C GLY A 89 -6.19 -1.84 2.54
N LYS A 90 -7.01 -2.87 2.77
CA LYS A 90 -8.38 -2.69 3.28
C LYS A 90 -8.37 -2.03 4.66
N GLY A 91 -9.21 -1.01 4.83
CA GLY A 91 -9.33 -0.28 6.09
C GLY A 91 -8.15 0.61 6.45
N ILE A 92 -7.21 0.84 5.53
CA ILE A 92 -6.10 1.77 5.75
C ILE A 92 -6.53 3.18 5.35
N SER A 93 -6.29 4.14 6.22
CA SER A 93 -6.35 5.58 5.90
C SER A 93 -5.01 6.21 6.23
N THR A 94 -4.50 7.06 5.35
CA THR A 94 -3.21 7.75 5.51
C THR A 94 -3.43 9.26 5.56
N ALA A 95 -2.42 10.00 6.00
CA ALA A 95 -2.43 11.46 6.04
C ALA A 95 -3.62 12.07 6.81
N VAL A 96 -4.07 11.38 7.88
CA VAL A 96 -5.13 11.85 8.79
C VAL A 96 -4.57 12.95 9.68
N ARG A 97 -5.19 14.12 9.68
CA ARG A 97 -4.72 15.33 10.38
C ARG A 97 -5.68 15.79 11.46
N THR A 98 -6.98 15.56 11.27
CA THR A 98 -8.01 16.07 12.18
C THR A 98 -8.71 14.96 12.94
N GLU A 99 -9.35 15.30 14.07
CA GLU A 99 -10.16 14.32 14.82
C GLU A 99 -11.35 13.82 13.99
N GLY A 100 -11.95 14.68 13.16
CA GLY A 100 -13.03 14.30 12.23
C GLY A 100 -12.56 13.27 11.21
N GLU A 101 -11.40 13.51 10.58
CA GLU A 101 -10.78 12.54 9.66
C GLU A 101 -10.40 11.24 10.39
N LEU A 102 -9.90 11.34 11.62
CA LEU A 102 -9.57 10.17 12.46
C LEU A 102 -10.81 9.33 12.74
N ARG A 103 -11.95 9.95 13.03
CA ARG A 103 -13.23 9.26 13.26
C ARG A 103 -13.67 8.48 12.03
N GLN A 104 -13.62 9.10 10.86
CA GLN A 104 -13.97 8.44 9.60
C GLN A 104 -12.98 7.31 9.27
N ALA A 105 -11.68 7.54 9.44
CA ALA A 105 -10.65 6.54 9.25
C ALA A 105 -10.82 5.34 10.18
N TRP A 106 -11.18 5.59 11.44
CA TRP A 106 -11.46 4.58 12.45
C TRP A 106 -12.65 3.71 12.06
N GLN A 107 -13.76 4.33 11.66
CA GLN A 107 -14.95 3.63 11.19
C GLN A 107 -14.66 2.76 9.95
N ARG A 108 -13.95 3.30 8.95
CA ARG A 108 -13.54 2.53 7.76
C ARG A 108 -12.68 1.32 8.13
N ALA A 109 -11.75 1.49 9.06
CA ALA A 109 -10.93 0.39 9.53
C ALA A 109 -11.76 -0.65 10.28
N MET A 110 -12.67 -0.24 11.18
CA MET A 110 -13.57 -1.17 11.88
C MET A 110 -14.46 -1.95 10.91
N ALA A 111 -15.01 -1.31 9.88
CA ALA A 111 -15.81 -1.96 8.85
C ALA A 111 -15.01 -2.98 8.01
N SER A 112 -13.68 -2.85 7.97
CA SER A 112 -12.80 -3.81 7.28
C SER A 112 -12.46 -5.05 8.12
N ARG A 113 -12.91 -5.11 9.38
CA ARG A 113 -12.68 -6.23 10.27
C ARG A 113 -13.33 -7.49 9.70
N SER A 114 -12.54 -8.55 9.54
CA SER A 114 -13.08 -9.85 9.18
C SER A 114 -13.79 -10.47 10.38
N ALA A 115 -14.97 -11.06 10.17
CA ALA A 115 -15.78 -11.73 11.21
C ALA A 115 -15.01 -12.82 11.98
N THR A 116 -13.95 -13.37 11.40
CA THR A 116 -13.07 -14.37 12.02
C THR A 116 -11.99 -13.77 12.93
N SER A 117 -11.97 -12.44 13.09
CA SER A 117 -10.97 -11.76 13.93
C SER A 117 -11.45 -11.76 15.38
N ASP A 118 -10.95 -12.74 16.13
CA ASP A 118 -11.07 -12.90 17.58
C ASP A 118 -10.89 -11.59 18.38
N SER A 119 -11.17 -11.68 19.69
CA SER A 119 -11.00 -10.70 20.77
C SER A 119 -9.69 -9.87 20.82
N LYS A 120 -8.76 -10.06 19.88
CA LYS A 120 -7.47 -9.36 19.78
C LYS A 120 -7.36 -8.40 18.59
N TYR A 121 -8.45 -8.05 17.93
CA TYR A 121 -8.43 -7.03 16.87
C TYR A 121 -8.06 -5.66 17.45
N GLN A 122 -6.93 -5.12 17.02
CA GLN A 122 -6.42 -3.81 17.43
C GLN A 122 -6.43 -2.82 16.27
N MET A 123 -6.57 -1.55 16.61
CA MET A 123 -6.42 -0.41 15.72
C MET A 123 -5.01 0.16 15.85
N ILE A 124 -4.28 0.27 14.75
CA ILE A 124 -2.94 0.87 14.74
C ILE A 124 -3.07 2.32 14.32
N VAL A 125 -2.54 3.21 15.16
CA VAL A 125 -2.32 4.63 14.84
C VAL A 125 -0.80 4.85 14.85
N GLU A 126 -0.27 5.36 13.76
CA GLU A 126 1.18 5.57 13.58
C GLU A 126 1.48 6.83 12.78
N GLU A 127 2.71 7.32 12.85
CA GLU A 127 3.20 8.44 12.05
C GLU A 127 2.99 8.17 10.55
N HIS A 128 2.47 9.17 9.86
CA HIS A 128 2.43 9.15 8.41
C HIS A 128 3.71 9.78 7.86
N HIS A 129 4.51 8.99 7.16
CA HIS A 129 5.64 9.49 6.40
C HIS A 129 5.21 9.77 4.95
N PRO A 130 5.31 11.03 4.47
CA PRO A 130 5.15 11.31 3.06
C PRO A 130 6.36 10.74 2.29
N GLY A 131 6.12 10.23 1.09
CA GLY A 131 7.19 9.68 0.27
C GLY A 131 6.66 8.71 -0.79
N VAL A 132 7.62 8.02 -1.41
CA VAL A 132 7.38 7.08 -2.50
C VAL A 132 7.26 5.67 -1.95
N ASP A 133 6.25 4.91 -2.39
CA ASP A 133 6.08 3.49 -2.04
C ASP A 133 7.08 2.64 -2.86
N LEU A 134 8.18 2.24 -2.22
CA LEU A 134 9.18 1.34 -2.79
C LEU A 134 8.88 -0.11 -2.38
N ARG A 135 8.69 -0.99 -3.36
CA ARG A 135 8.60 -2.43 -3.14
C ARG A 135 9.90 -3.12 -3.51
N VAL A 136 10.57 -3.63 -2.49
CA VAL A 136 11.82 -4.37 -2.63
C VAL A 136 11.53 -5.88 -2.58
N TYR A 137 12.13 -6.64 -3.49
CA TYR A 137 12.10 -8.09 -3.54
C TYR A 137 13.45 -8.63 -3.07
N VAL A 138 13.43 -9.39 -1.98
CA VAL A 138 14.62 -9.98 -1.37
C VAL A 138 14.55 -11.50 -1.52
N VAL A 139 15.63 -12.10 -2.01
CA VAL A 139 15.79 -13.55 -2.16
C VAL A 139 17.07 -13.96 -1.44
N GLY A 140 16.93 -14.80 -0.42
CA GLY A 140 18.03 -15.08 0.50
C GLY A 140 18.49 -13.80 1.19
N GLU A 141 19.76 -13.45 1.01
CA GLU A 141 20.40 -12.28 1.61
C GLU A 141 20.55 -11.09 0.63
N GLN A 142 20.03 -11.21 -0.60
CA GLN A 142 20.22 -10.24 -1.66
C GLN A 142 18.91 -9.59 -2.12
N VAL A 143 18.99 -8.31 -2.49
CA VAL A 143 17.91 -7.60 -3.16
C VAL A 143 17.89 -8.02 -4.63
N ALA A 144 16.90 -8.81 -5.02
CA ALA A 144 16.72 -9.27 -6.40
C ALA A 144 16.13 -8.19 -7.32
N GLY A 145 15.44 -7.20 -6.75
CA GLY A 145 14.90 -6.07 -7.50
C GLY A 145 14.08 -5.13 -6.63
N ALA A 146 13.84 -3.93 -7.13
CA ALA A 146 12.98 -2.95 -6.49
C ALA A 146 12.12 -2.23 -7.52
N ILE A 147 10.88 -1.91 -7.15
CA ILE A 147 9.96 -1.13 -7.99
C ILE A 147 9.38 0.02 -7.19
N VAL A 148 9.29 1.17 -7.83
CA VAL A 148 8.56 2.32 -7.31
C VAL A 148 7.10 2.22 -7.74
N ARG A 149 6.18 2.36 -6.80
CA ARG A 149 4.74 2.35 -7.06
C ARG A 149 4.23 3.78 -7.13
N VAL A 150 4.17 4.30 -8.37
CA VAL A 150 3.53 5.59 -8.64
C VAL A 150 2.02 5.38 -8.83
N PRO A 151 1.17 6.27 -8.28
CA PRO A 151 -0.24 6.31 -8.63
C PRO A 151 -0.48 6.43 -10.13
N PHE A 152 -1.70 6.17 -10.59
CA PHE A 152 -2.06 6.59 -11.95
C PHE A 152 -1.92 8.10 -12.08
N TYR A 153 -1.25 8.54 -13.14
CA TYR A 153 -1.16 9.94 -13.50
C TYR A 153 -1.11 10.12 -15.02
N VAL A 154 -1.46 11.31 -15.48
CA VAL A 154 -1.26 11.77 -16.86
C VAL A 154 -0.48 13.08 -16.85
N VAL A 155 0.27 13.35 -17.92
CA VAL A 155 1.05 14.57 -18.09
C VAL A 155 0.43 15.37 -19.22
N GLY A 156 0.11 16.63 -18.96
CA GLY A 156 -0.39 17.54 -19.99
C GLY A 156 0.63 17.72 -21.10
N ASP A 157 0.16 17.70 -22.34
CA ASP A 157 0.93 17.97 -23.55
C ASP A 157 0.60 19.36 -24.15
N GLY A 158 -0.34 20.10 -23.55
CA GLY A 158 -0.80 21.41 -24.04
C GLY A 158 -1.87 21.36 -25.13
N VAL A 159 -2.26 20.17 -25.59
CA VAL A 159 -3.19 19.98 -26.71
C VAL A 159 -4.34 19.07 -26.31
N SER A 160 -4.03 17.88 -25.79
CA SER A 160 -4.98 16.86 -25.43
C SER A 160 -5.71 17.16 -24.12
N THR A 161 -6.96 16.73 -24.05
CA THR A 161 -7.75 16.75 -22.83
C THR A 161 -7.27 15.69 -21.83
N VAL A 162 -7.58 15.87 -20.54
CA VAL A 162 -7.24 14.88 -19.50
C VAL A 162 -7.85 13.50 -19.81
N GLY A 163 -9.05 13.45 -20.42
CA GLY A 163 -9.68 12.21 -20.86
C GLY A 163 -8.86 11.48 -21.91
N GLU A 164 -8.46 12.16 -22.98
CA GLU A 164 -7.65 11.59 -24.07
C GLU A 164 -6.27 11.12 -23.58
N LEU A 165 -5.63 11.92 -22.72
CA LEU A 165 -4.37 11.53 -22.09
C LEU A 165 -4.53 10.28 -21.20
N ALA A 166 -5.66 10.18 -20.51
CA ALA A 166 -5.96 9.03 -19.66
C ALA A 166 -6.22 7.77 -20.47
N GLU A 167 -6.98 7.87 -21.56
CA GLU A 167 -7.22 6.75 -22.48
C GLU A 167 -5.91 6.22 -23.07
N THR A 168 -5.04 7.12 -23.54
CA THR A 168 -3.72 6.78 -24.07
C THR A 168 -2.86 6.05 -23.04
N GLU A 169 -2.78 6.58 -21.81
CA GLU A 169 -2.02 5.94 -20.73
C GLU A 169 -2.64 4.60 -20.28
N ILE A 170 -3.97 4.48 -20.27
CA ILE A 170 -4.67 3.21 -19.96
C ILE A 170 -4.36 2.17 -21.04
N ALA A 171 -4.36 2.55 -22.32
CA ALA A 171 -4.00 1.67 -23.43
C ALA A 171 -2.56 1.15 -23.28
N ARG A 172 -1.59 2.04 -23.02
CA ARG A 172 -0.19 1.66 -22.76
C ARG A 172 -0.04 0.69 -21.59
N ARG A 173 -0.88 0.82 -20.55
CA ARG A 173 -0.85 -0.07 -19.38
C ARG A 173 -1.42 -1.47 -19.65
N GLN A 174 -2.10 -1.70 -20.76
CA GLN A 174 -2.66 -3.02 -21.10
C GLN A 174 -1.55 -4.07 -21.31
N ASP A 175 -0.37 -3.68 -21.78
CA ASP A 175 0.72 -4.64 -22.01
C ASP A 175 1.34 -5.16 -20.72
N ASN A 176 1.19 -4.42 -19.62
CA ASN A 176 1.74 -4.80 -18.32
C ASN A 176 0.77 -5.71 -17.54
N ALA A 177 1.15 -6.97 -17.31
CA ALA A 177 0.34 -7.95 -16.59
C ALA A 177 -0.09 -7.51 -15.17
N TYR A 178 0.71 -6.69 -14.49
CA TYR A 178 0.37 -6.17 -13.16
C TYR A 178 -0.60 -4.98 -13.23
N LEU A 179 -0.47 -4.09 -14.21
CA LEU A 179 -1.29 -2.88 -14.33
C LEU A 179 -2.62 -3.14 -15.06
N ARG A 180 -2.65 -4.07 -16.01
CA ARG A 180 -3.84 -4.46 -16.78
C ARG A 180 -5.12 -4.64 -15.94
N PRO A 181 -5.13 -5.41 -14.83
CA PRO A 181 -6.34 -5.57 -14.02
C PRO A 181 -6.61 -4.40 -13.04
N ARG A 182 -5.79 -3.34 -13.05
CA ARG A 182 -5.80 -2.24 -12.06
C ARG A 182 -5.99 -0.87 -12.70
N GLN A 183 -6.70 -0.82 -13.83
CA GLN A 183 -6.97 0.45 -14.51
C GLN A 183 -7.96 1.30 -13.70
N PRO A 184 -7.68 2.60 -13.51
CA PRO A 184 -8.63 3.50 -12.90
C PRO A 184 -9.76 3.84 -13.88
N LYS A 185 -10.93 4.17 -13.34
CA LYS A 185 -11.97 4.86 -14.08
C LYS A 185 -11.76 6.35 -13.91
N VAL A 186 -11.33 7.02 -14.97
CA VAL A 186 -11.09 8.47 -14.96
C VAL A 186 -12.38 9.17 -15.37
N THR A 187 -13.17 9.56 -14.37
CA THR A 187 -14.42 10.33 -14.53
C THR A 187 -14.26 11.75 -13.97
N ASP A 188 -15.21 12.63 -14.26
CA ASP A 188 -15.22 13.97 -13.66
C ASP A 188 -15.29 13.90 -12.11
N ASP A 189 -16.06 12.97 -11.54
CA ASP A 189 -16.08 12.73 -10.09
C ASP A 189 -14.71 12.31 -9.52
N PHE A 190 -13.93 11.56 -10.31
CA PHE A 190 -12.58 11.17 -9.94
C PHE A 190 -11.62 12.37 -9.94
N LEU A 191 -11.85 13.34 -10.82
CA LEU A 191 -11.02 14.52 -11.02
C LEU A 191 -11.46 15.75 -10.20
N ALA A 192 -12.71 15.78 -9.74
CA ALA A 192 -13.28 16.87 -8.97
C ALA A 192 -12.46 17.25 -7.71
N PRO A 193 -11.90 16.29 -6.93
CA PRO A 193 -11.09 16.63 -5.75
C PRO A 193 -9.80 17.40 -6.08
N VAL A 194 -9.32 17.33 -7.32
CA VAL A 194 -8.14 18.08 -7.80
C VAL A 194 -8.53 19.27 -8.67
N GLY A 195 -9.82 19.64 -8.70
CA GLY A 195 -10.35 20.79 -9.43
C GLY A 195 -10.30 20.64 -10.94
N LEU A 196 -10.46 19.42 -11.46
CA LEU A 196 -10.35 19.14 -12.90
C LEU A 196 -11.57 18.40 -13.44
N SER A 197 -11.71 18.44 -14.76
CA SER A 197 -12.61 17.58 -15.52
C SER A 197 -11.89 16.91 -16.69
N THR A 198 -12.50 15.86 -17.22
CA THR A 198 -12.04 15.07 -18.36
C THR A 198 -11.82 15.93 -19.61
N ARG A 199 -12.59 17.02 -19.75
CA ARG A 199 -12.54 17.93 -20.90
C ARG A 199 -11.48 19.02 -20.81
N MET A 200 -10.81 19.17 -19.67
CA MET A 200 -9.78 20.20 -19.50
C MET A 200 -8.51 19.82 -20.23
N CYS A 201 -7.92 20.77 -20.96
CA CYS A 201 -6.57 20.66 -21.49
C CYS A 201 -5.56 21.19 -20.47
N ARG A 202 -4.46 20.46 -20.24
CA ARG A 202 -3.41 20.82 -19.29
C ARG A 202 -2.24 21.44 -20.03
N ARG A 203 -1.64 22.48 -19.44
CA ARG A 203 -0.35 23.00 -19.91
C ARG A 203 0.70 21.88 -19.98
N PRO A 204 1.65 21.95 -20.95
CA PRO A 204 2.74 21.00 -21.06
C PRO A 204 3.45 20.77 -19.72
N GLY A 205 3.72 19.50 -19.39
CA GLY A 205 4.47 19.10 -18.20
C GLY A 205 3.67 19.09 -16.88
N ARG A 206 2.41 19.53 -16.84
CA ARG A 206 1.61 19.45 -15.61
C ARG A 206 0.99 18.07 -15.41
N CYS A 207 1.36 17.40 -14.32
CA CYS A 207 0.82 16.09 -13.94
C CYS A 207 -0.58 16.18 -13.30
N VAL A 208 -1.44 15.21 -13.59
CA VAL A 208 -2.68 14.91 -12.84
C VAL A 208 -2.50 13.54 -12.21
N ALA A 209 -2.51 13.42 -10.88
CA ALA A 209 -2.46 12.12 -10.21
C ALA A 209 -3.83 11.73 -9.63
N SER A 210 -4.03 10.43 -9.44
CA SER A 210 -5.18 9.91 -8.71
C SER A 210 -5.25 10.50 -7.29
N PRO A 211 -6.43 10.99 -6.81
CA PRO A 211 -6.56 11.62 -5.51
C PRO A 211 -6.27 10.73 -4.29
N ARG A 212 -6.18 9.40 -4.47
CA ARG A 212 -6.15 8.42 -3.37
C ARG A 212 -4.77 7.91 -2.98
N SER A 213 -3.70 8.40 -3.58
CA SER A 213 -2.35 7.91 -3.28
C SER A 213 -1.31 8.99 -3.55
N ALA A 214 -0.20 8.89 -2.81
CA ALA A 214 0.94 9.82 -2.70
C ALA A 214 1.13 10.83 -3.84
N THR A 215 1.54 12.04 -3.47
CA THR A 215 1.94 13.13 -4.36
C THR A 215 2.63 12.61 -5.63
N PRO A 216 2.20 12.99 -6.84
CA PRO A 216 2.94 12.63 -8.04
C PRO A 216 4.41 13.07 -7.90
N PRO A 217 5.36 12.38 -8.54
CA PRO A 217 6.71 12.93 -8.67
C PRO A 217 6.57 14.35 -9.25
N ALA A 218 7.17 15.32 -8.57
CA ALA A 218 7.16 16.70 -9.04
C ALA A 218 7.69 16.74 -10.47
N ALA A 219 6.99 17.45 -11.37
CA ALA A 219 7.41 17.63 -12.76
C ALA A 219 8.73 18.44 -12.89
N GLU A 220 9.31 18.87 -11.76
CA GLU A 220 10.58 19.58 -11.65
C GLU A 220 11.61 18.79 -10.82
N ALA A 221 11.62 17.47 -10.94
CA ALA A 221 12.78 16.70 -10.48
C ALA A 221 13.93 16.93 -11.48
N SER A 222 14.85 17.83 -11.11
CA SER A 222 16.22 17.89 -11.63
C SER A 222 16.75 16.46 -11.83
N PRO A 223 17.45 16.15 -12.94
CA PRO A 223 17.99 14.82 -13.15
C PRO A 223 18.87 14.47 -11.95
N TRP A 224 18.54 13.38 -11.29
CA TRP A 224 19.26 12.85 -10.15
C TRP A 224 20.73 12.61 -10.55
N THR A 225 21.62 13.51 -10.13
CA THR A 225 23.06 13.28 -9.96
C THR A 225 23.32 12.64 -8.61
#